data_AF-A0A9W9YU21-F1
#
_entry.id   AF-A0A9W9YU21-F1
#
_cell.length_a   1.000
_cell.length_b   1.000
_cell.length_c   1.000
_cell.angle_alpha   90.00
_cell.angle_beta   90.00
_cell.angle_gamma   90.00
#
_symmetry.space_group_name_H-M   'P 1'
#
loop_
_entity.id
_entity.type
_entity.pdbx_description
1 polymer ?
#
loop_
_entity_poly.entity_id
_entity_poly.type
_entity_poly.pdbx_seq_one_letter_code
_entity_poly.pdbx_strand_id
1 'polypeptide(L)' 'PAKIVKLASEYEVAVGQSVYLHCQAEGNPKPTYAWNPCESVCHESTLNIPGVVSDGIYLCKVTNGLGSDTKHTSV' A
#
# COMPACT_ATOMS: atom_id res chain seq x y z
N PRO A 1 -2.57 2.83 18.46
CA PRO A 1 -2.02 3.56 17.27
C PRO A 1 -2.30 2.77 15.99
N ALA A 2 -2.36 3.40 14.82
CA ALA A 2 -2.45 2.70 13.54
C ALA A 2 -1.18 1.85 13.31
N LYS A 3 -1.35 0.60 12.85
CA LYS A 3 -0.24 -0.34 12.63
C LYS A 3 -0.52 -1.26 11.44
N ILE A 4 0.46 -1.41 10.55
CA ILE A 4 0.38 -2.31 9.40
C ILE A 4 0.70 -3.72 9.86
N VAL A 5 -0.29 -4.61 9.74
CA VAL A 5 -0.19 -6.03 10.15
C VAL A 5 0.14 -6.95 8.99
N LYS A 6 -0.26 -6.59 7.76
CA LYS A 6 0.03 -7.39 6.57
C LYS A 6 0.33 -6.50 5.37
N LEU A 7 1.52 -6.68 4.83
CA LEU A 7 1.98 -6.14 3.55
C LEU A 7 3.09 -7.08 3.07
N ALA A 8 3.01 -7.59 1.84
CA ALA A 8 4.10 -8.35 1.26
C ALA A 8 5.29 -7.42 0.99
N SER A 9 6.52 -7.94 1.02
CA SER A 9 7.71 -7.14 0.73
C SER A 9 7.94 -6.96 -0.78
N GLU A 10 7.44 -7.89 -1.58
CA GLU A 10 7.70 -8.01 -3.02
C GLU A 10 6.54 -8.74 -3.70
N TYR A 11 6.27 -8.39 -4.95
CA TYR A 11 5.31 -9.04 -5.83
C TYR A 11 5.99 -9.33 -7.17
N GLU A 12 6.07 -10.59 -7.57
CA GLU A 12 6.56 -10.95 -8.91
C GLU A 12 5.42 -10.80 -9.94
N VAL A 13 5.58 -9.89 -10.89
CA VAL A 13 4.56 -9.57 -11.88
C VAL A 13 5.17 -9.61 -13.29
N ALA A 14 4.50 -10.30 -14.22
CA ALA A 14 4.95 -10.32 -15.60
C ALA A 14 4.73 -8.94 -16.26
N VAL A 15 5.68 -8.54 -17.12
CA VAL A 15 5.60 -7.27 -17.86
C VAL A 15 4.28 -7.15 -18.61
N GLY A 16 3.61 -6.01 -18.43
CA GLY A 16 2.30 -5.69 -19.01
C GLY A 16 1.09 -6.23 -18.22
N GLN A 17 1.30 -6.99 -17.14
CA GLN A 17 0.21 -7.43 -16.26
C GLN A 17 -0.11 -6.40 -15.17
N SER A 18 -1.31 -6.50 -14.60
CA SER A 18 -1.74 -5.67 -13.47
C SER A 18 -1.50 -6.40 -12.15
N VAL A 19 -1.23 -5.65 -11.08
CA VAL A 19 -1.11 -6.17 -9.73
C VAL A 19 -1.91 -5.36 -8.72
N TYR A 20 -2.41 -6.04 -7.70
CA TYR A 20 -3.08 -5.43 -6.55
C TYR A 20 -2.21 -5.55 -5.32
N LEU A 21 -1.75 -4.41 -4.79
CA LEU A 21 -1.02 -4.36 -3.55
C LEU A 21 -2.00 -4.25 -2.39
N HIS A 22 -1.93 -5.19 -1.45
CA HIS A 22 -2.81 -5.21 -0.29
C HIS A 22 -2.06 -4.82 0.97
N CYS A 23 -2.49 -3.72 1.59
CA CYS A 23 -2.00 -3.24 2.87
C CYS A 23 -3.10 -3.35 3.93
N GLN A 24 -2.91 -4.23 4.89
CA GLN A 24 -3.83 -4.41 6.01
C GLN A 24 -3.26 -3.72 7.24
N ALA A 25 -4.06 -2.86 7.86
CA ALA A 25 -3.73 -2.21 9.12
C ALA A 25 -4.83 -2.33 10.16
N GLU A 26 -4.40 -2.31 11.41
CA GLU A 26 -5.24 -2.31 12.60
C GLU A 26 -5.04 -1.01 13.38
N GLY A 27 -6.08 -0.60 14.10
CA GLY A 27 -6.05 0.60 14.93
C GLY A 27 -7.45 0.98 15.37
N ASN A 28 -7.55 1.55 16.57
CA ASN A 28 -8.76 2.15 17.08
C ASN A 28 -8.42 3.59 17.55
N PRO A 29 -8.94 4.66 16.91
CA PRO A 29 -9.90 4.67 15.80
C PRO A 29 -9.39 4.01 14.51
N LYS A 30 -10.31 3.60 13.62
CA LYS A 30 -10.00 2.94 12.33
C LYS A 30 -8.97 3.76 11.53
N PRO A 31 -7.87 3.16 11.06
CA PRO A 31 -6.87 3.88 10.26
C PRO A 31 -7.39 4.29 8.88
N THR A 32 -6.85 5.40 8.37
CA THR A 32 -6.92 5.79 6.96
C THR A 32 -5.66 5.36 6.22
N TYR A 33 -5.78 5.09 4.93
CA TYR A 33 -4.68 4.64 4.07
C TYR A 33 -4.22 5.76 3.15
N ALA A 34 -2.94 5.71 2.77
CA ALA A 34 -2.34 6.52 1.74
C ALA A 34 -1.20 5.74 1.07
N TRP A 35 -1.14 5.77 -0.26
CA TRP A 35 -0.10 5.12 -1.03
C TRP A 35 0.83 6.12 -1.72
N ASN A 36 2.10 5.77 -1.90
CA ASN A 36 3.07 6.54 -2.69
C ASN A 36 3.99 5.60 -3.48
N PRO A 37 4.19 5.77 -4.80
CA PRO A 37 3.57 6.78 -5.66
C PRO A 37 2.07 6.51 -5.86
N CYS A 38 1.29 7.59 -5.96
CA CYS A 38 -0.15 7.54 -6.23
C CYS A 38 -0.58 8.84 -6.94
N GLU A 39 -1.10 8.72 -8.16
CA GLU A 39 -1.54 9.88 -8.96
C GLU A 39 -2.99 10.32 -8.63
N SER A 40 -3.83 9.47 -8.02
CA SER A 40 -5.21 9.83 -7.60
C SER A 40 -5.75 8.95 -6.46
N VAL A 41 -6.65 9.51 -5.62
CA VAL A 41 -7.41 8.91 -4.49
C VAL A 41 -7.03 7.46 -4.10
N CYS A 42 -5.87 7.28 -3.46
CA CYS A 42 -5.45 5.98 -2.89
C CYS A 42 -5.74 5.91 -1.37
N HIS A 43 -6.97 6.20 -0.96
CA HIS A 43 -7.39 6.17 0.45
C HIS A 43 -7.83 4.78 0.95
N GLU A 44 -7.69 3.78 0.08
CA GLU A 44 -8.09 2.40 0.34
C GLU A 44 -6.90 1.51 0.72
N SER A 45 -7.24 0.38 1.34
CA SER A 45 -6.27 -0.67 1.70
C SER A 45 -5.58 -1.33 0.50
N THR A 46 -6.13 -1.15 -0.71
CA THR A 46 -5.65 -1.79 -1.93
C THR A 46 -5.25 -0.76 -2.98
N LEU A 47 -4.07 -0.94 -3.57
CA LEU A 47 -3.58 -0.16 -4.71
C LEU A 47 -3.56 -1.03 -5.97
N ASN A 48 -4.20 -0.58 -7.04
CA ASN A 48 -4.14 -1.23 -8.35
C ASN A 48 -3.06 -0.59 -9.22
N ILE A 49 -2.12 -1.39 -9.71
CA ILE A 49 -1.06 -0.96 -10.63
C ILE A 49 -1.32 -1.64 -11.97
N PRO A 50 -1.89 -0.92 -12.96
CA PRO A 50 -2.13 -1.49 -14.28
C PRO A 50 -0.86 -1.51 -15.12
N GLY A 51 -0.62 -2.62 -15.84
CA GLY A 51 0.42 -2.69 -16.86
C GLY A 51 1.82 -2.41 -16.33
N VAL A 52 2.28 -3.21 -15.37
CA VAL A 52 3.63 -3.11 -14.79
C VAL A 52 4.67 -3.24 -15.90
N VAL A 53 5.48 -2.21 -16.10
CA VAL A 53 6.54 -2.17 -17.14
C VAL A 53 7.95 -2.28 -16.57
N SER A 54 8.11 -1.98 -15.28
CA SER A 54 9.38 -1.97 -14.57
C SER A 54 9.16 -2.10 -13.07
N ASP A 55 10.20 -2.53 -12.38
CA ASP A 55 10.21 -2.63 -10.94
C ASP A 55 9.97 -1.26 -10.27
N GLY A 56 9.24 -1.26 -9.16
CA GLY A 56 8.85 -0.04 -8.46
C GLY A 56 8.69 -0.25 -6.96
N ILE A 57 9.05 0.78 -6.17
CA ILE A 57 8.85 0.79 -4.72
C ILE A 57 7.58 1.57 -4.39
N TYR A 58 6.68 0.92 -3.66
CA TYR A 58 5.40 1.47 -3.22
C TYR A 58 5.33 1.49 -1.70
N LEU A 59 4.96 2.64 -1.14
CA LEU A 59 4.82 2.90 0.28
C LEU A 59 3.33 2.89 0.65
N CYS A 60 2.95 2.03 1.57
CA CYS A 60 1.68 2.13 2.29
C CYS A 60 1.90 2.87 3.59
N LYS A 61 1.20 3.99 3.79
CA LYS A 61 1.10 4.73 5.03
C LYS A 61 -0.29 4.59 5.61
N VAL A 62 -0.39 4.27 6.90
CA VAL A 62 -1.65 4.20 7.64
C VAL A 62 -1.62 5.16 8.81
N THR A 63 -2.70 5.91 9.03
CA THR A 63 -2.74 6.96 10.05
C THR A 63 -4.05 6.92 10.83
N ASN A 64 -4.01 7.18 12.14
CA ASN A 64 -5.18 7.49 12.95
C ASN A 64 -4.85 8.59 13.98
N GLY A 65 -5.82 9.02 14.77
CA GLY A 65 -5.62 10.06 15.80
C GLY A 65 -4.63 9.71 16.91
N LEU A 66 -4.12 8.47 16.95
CA LEU A 66 -3.15 7.99 17.94
C LEU A 66 -1.76 7.72 17.34
N GLY A 67 -1.57 7.90 16.02
CA GLY A 67 -0.28 7.72 15.36
C GLY A 67 -0.38 7.19 13.93
N SER A 68 0.79 6.92 13.34
CA SER A 68 0.91 6.41 11.97
C SER A 68 1.97 5.32 11.86
N ASP A 69 1.81 4.43 10.89
CA ASP A 69 2.78 3.42 10.49
C ASP A 69 2.97 3.45 8.97
N THR A 70 4.17 3.13 8.50
CA THR A 70 4.52 3.15 7.06
C THR A 70 5.39 1.96 6.73
N LYS A 71 5.03 1.22 5.68
CA LYS A 71 5.84 0.11 5.13
C LYS A 71 5.95 0.23 3.62
N HIS A 72 7.02 -0.33 3.06
CA HIS A 72 7.21 -0.42 1.62
C HIS A 72 6.95 -1.85 1.11
N THR A 73 6.61 -1.95 -0.16
CA THR A 73 6.62 -3.17 -0.97
C THR A 73 7.27 -2.84 -2.30
N SER A 74 7.87 -3.85 -2.92
CA SER A 74 8.32 -3.83 -4.30
C SER A 74 7.32 -4.56 -5.19
N VAL A 75 7.30 -4.16 -6.46
CA VAL A 75 6.66 -4.83 -7.59
C VAL A 75 7.73 -4.97 -8.65
#